data_AF-A0A3P1VED0-F1
#
_entry.id   AF-A0A3P1VED0-F1
#
_cell.length_a   1.000
_cell.length_b   1.000
_cell.length_c   1.000
_cell.angle_alpha   90.00
_cell.angle_beta   90.00
_cell.angle_gamma   90.00
#
_symmetry.space_group_name_H-M   'P 1'
#
loop_
_entity.id
_entity.type
_entity.pdbx_description
1 polymer ?
#
loop_
_entity_poly.entity_id
_entity_poly.type
_entity_poly.pdbx_seq_one_letter_code
_entity_poly.pdbx_strand_id
1 'polypeptide(L)' 'MKEFEAFKKTLSPQSLKAIYDETKIEIADDHAEGTEAFSVAMASQMAINLLESYQRWLAQKDEEKN' A
#
# COMPACT_ATOMS: atom_id res chain seq x y z
N MET A 1 -5.95 -3.52 -16.91
CA MET A 1 -6.75 -2.34 -16.46
C MET A 1 -8.00 -2.77 -15.72
N LYS A 2 -8.73 -3.80 -16.17
CA LYS A 2 -9.93 -4.30 -15.47
C LYS A 2 -9.62 -4.88 -14.09
N GLU A 3 -8.45 -5.50 -13.97
CA GLU A 3 -7.93 -6.14 -12.76
C GLU A 3 -7.58 -5.08 -11.71
N PHE A 4 -6.90 -4.02 -12.11
CA PHE A 4 -6.57 -2.89 -11.23
C PHE A 4 -7.84 -2.15 -10.77
N GLU A 5 -8.82 -1.95 -11.64
CA GLU A 5 -10.13 -1.40 -11.23
C GLU A 5 -10.87 -2.32 -10.25
N ALA A 6 -10.77 -3.64 -10.41
CA ALA A 6 -11.33 -4.59 -9.46
C ALA A 6 -10.59 -4.56 -8.12
N PHE A 7 -9.26 -4.47 -8.13
CA PHE A 7 -8.44 -4.30 -6.93
C PHE A 7 -8.78 -3.02 -6.18
N LYS A 8 -8.93 -1.87 -6.86
CA LYS A 8 -9.33 -0.62 -6.18
C LYS A 8 -10.65 -0.75 -5.41
N LYS A 9 -11.58 -1.59 -5.87
CA LYS A 9 -12.84 -1.86 -5.17
C LYS A 9 -12.67 -2.67 -3.88
N THR A 10 -11.54 -3.36 -3.71
CA THR A 10 -11.21 -4.07 -2.46
C THR A 10 -10.55 -3.15 -1.43
N LEU A 11 -10.12 -1.95 -1.82
CA LEU A 11 -9.46 -0.98 -0.94
C LEU A 11 -10.49 -0.22 -0.09
N SER A 12 -10.87 -0.81 1.04
CA SER A 12 -11.66 -0.13 2.07
C SER A 12 -10.81 0.90 2.85
N PRO A 13 -11.43 1.89 3.52
CA PRO A 13 -10.72 2.79 4.42
C PRO A 13 -9.86 2.07 5.46
N GLN A 14 -10.32 0.92 5.96
CA GLN A 14 -9.58 0.10 6.92
C GLN A 14 -8.33 -0.52 6.30
N SER A 15 -8.43 -1.04 5.06
CA SER A 15 -7.26 -1.59 4.36
C SER A 15 -6.24 -0.51 4.01
N LEU A 16 -6.70 0.68 3.61
CA LEU A 16 -5.84 1.83 3.33
C LEU A 16 -5.17 2.33 4.60
N LYS A 17 -5.87 2.31 5.75
CA LYS A 17 -5.29 2.63 7.05
C LYS A 17 -4.24 1.61 7.45
N ALA A 18 -4.47 0.31 7.25
CA ALA A 18 -3.49 -0.72 7.56
C ALA A 18 -2.19 -0.52 6.76
N ILE A 19 -2.31 -0.22 5.45
CA ILE A 19 -1.16 0.11 4.60
C ILE A 19 -0.46 1.38 5.09
N TYR A 20 -1.21 2.41 5.48
CA TYR A 20 -0.64 3.64 6.05
C TYR A 20 0.13 3.38 7.35
N ASP A 21 -0.44 2.58 8.26
CA ASP A 21 0.19 2.25 9.54
C ASP A 21 1.49 1.44 9.32
N GLU A 22 1.48 0.47 8.39
CA GLU A 22 2.67 -0.30 7.98
C GLU A 22 3.73 0.62 7.37
N THR A 23 3.34 1.48 6.43
CA THR A 23 4.22 2.47 5.80
C THR A 23 4.87 3.38 6.84
N LYS A 24 4.09 3.83 7.84
CA LYS A 24 4.60 4.69 8.91
C LYS A 24 5.68 4.01 9.73
N ILE A 25 5.58 2.70 9.96
CA ILE A 25 6.61 1.90 10.66
C ILE A 25 7.88 1.81 9.80
N GLU A 26 7.75 1.54 8.50
CA GLU A 26 8.88 1.37 7.58
C GLU A 26 9.77 2.61 7.45
N ILE A 27 9.19 3.80 7.57
CA ILE A 27 9.92 5.07 7.41
C ILE A 27 10.29 5.74 8.75
N ALA A 28 9.83 5.19 9.88
CA ALA A 28 9.92 5.83 11.19
C ALA A 28 11.36 6.07 11.65
N ASP A 29 12.29 5.19 11.25
CA ASP A 29 13.69 5.26 11.68
C ASP A 29 14.48 6.33 10.91
N ASP A 30 14.05 6.68 9.69
CA ASP A 30 14.79 7.56 8.79
C ASP A 30 14.25 9.00 8.75
N HIS A 31 12.99 9.22 9.16
CA HIS A 31 12.31 10.49 8.99
C HIS A 31 11.48 10.92 10.20
N ALA A 32 11.68 12.17 10.65
CA ALA A 32 10.90 12.75 11.74
C ALA A 32 9.49 13.18 11.28
N GLU A 33 8.46 12.68 11.95
CA GLU A 33 7.06 13.01 11.68
C GLU A 33 6.79 14.52 11.73
N GLY A 34 5.95 15.01 10.81
CA GLY A 34 5.60 16.43 10.69
C GLY A 34 6.56 17.26 9.82
N THR A 35 7.61 16.65 9.26
CA THR A 35 8.50 17.29 8.29
C THR A 35 8.02 17.07 6.85
N GLU A 36 8.48 17.93 5.93
CA GLU A 36 8.28 17.72 4.49
C GLU A 36 8.93 16.41 4.02
N ALA A 37 10.15 16.13 4.50
CA ALA A 37 10.87 14.89 4.20
C ALA A 37 10.06 13.66 4.59
N PHE A 38 9.46 13.65 5.79
CA PHE A 38 8.56 12.58 6.21
C PHE A 38 7.34 12.46 5.31
N SER A 39 6.73 13.57 4.92
CA SER A 39 5.55 13.56 4.04
C SER A 39 5.86 12.96 2.67
N VAL A 40 7.01 13.30 2.08
CA VAL A 40 7.49 12.75 0.81
C VAL A 40 7.82 11.26 0.94
N ALA A 41 8.52 10.87 2.00
CA ALA A 41 8.86 9.48 2.26
C ALA A 41 7.60 8.63 2.46
N MET A 42 6.63 9.12 3.23
CA MET A 42 5.36 8.45 3.46
C MET A 42 4.56 8.27 2.18
N ALA A 43 4.40 9.32 1.37
CA ALA A 43 3.68 9.21 0.10
C ALA A 43 4.36 8.22 -0.86
N SER A 44 5.70 8.24 -0.90
CA SER A 44 6.49 7.37 -1.78
C SER A 44 6.40 5.91 -1.35
N GLN A 45 6.62 5.63 -0.07
CA GLN A 45 6.58 4.28 0.48
C GLN A 45 5.15 3.71 0.48
N MET A 46 4.13 4.54 0.73
CA MET A 46 2.73 4.11 0.63
C MET A 46 2.36 3.69 -0.79
N ALA A 47 2.88 4.38 -1.81
CA ALA A 47 2.68 4.01 -3.20
C ALA A 47 3.31 2.65 -3.53
N ILE A 48 4.51 2.37 -2.98
CA ILE A 48 5.17 1.06 -3.12
C ILE A 48 4.31 -0.03 -2.45
N ASN A 49 3.88 0.19 -1.21
CA ASN A 49 3.09 -0.79 -0.45
C ASN A 49 1.73 -1.09 -1.12
N LEU A 50 1.11 -0.09 -1.76
CA LEU A 50 -0.10 -0.30 -2.56
C LEU A 50 0.16 -1.16 -3.81
N LEU A 51 1.31 -0.98 -4.47
CA LEU A 51 1.70 -1.80 -5.62
C LEU A 51 2.01 -3.24 -5.22
N GLU A 52 2.69 -3.44 -4.09
CA GLU A 52 2.92 -4.78 -3.56
C GLU A 52 1.62 -5.47 -3.16
N SER A 53 0.69 -4.75 -2.52
CA SER A 53 -0.64 -5.26 -2.19
C SER A 53 -1.39 -5.69 -3.46
N TYR A 54 -1.30 -4.91 -4.54
CA TYR A 54 -1.88 -5.29 -5.83
C TYR A 54 -1.23 -6.56 -6.41
N GLN A 55 0.10 -6.68 -6.35
CA GLN A 55 0.79 -7.89 -6.83
C GLN A 55 0.41 -9.14 -6.01
N ARG A 56 0.32 -9.02 -4.68
CA ARG A 56 -0.14 -10.12 -3.80
C ARG A 56 -1.58 -10.52 -4.14
N TRP A 57 -2.45 -9.56 -4.39
CA TRP A 57 -3.83 -9.82 -4.80
C TRP A 57 -3.92 -10.55 -6.15
N LEU A 58 -3.08 -10.18 -7.12
CA LEU A 58 -3.01 -10.90 -8.40
C LEU A 58 -2.58 -12.35 -8.21
N ALA A 59 -1.53 -12.60 -7.41
CA ALA A 59 -1.04 -13.94 -7.12
C ALA A 59 -2.11 -14.82 -6.47
N GLN A 60 -2.81 -14.31 -5.44
CA GLN A 60 -3.91 -15.01 -4.78
C GLN A 60 -5.03 -15.39 -5.76
N LYS A 61 -5.39 -14.47 -6.66
CA LYS A 61 -6.42 -14.75 -7.68
C LYS A 61 -6.01 -15.81 -8.70
N ASP A 62 -4.73 -15.95 -8.96
CA ASP A 62 -4.24 -16.98 -9.88
C ASP A 62 -4.13 -18.34 -9.18
N GLU A 63 -3.83 -18.35 -7.87
CA GLU A 63 -3.94 -19.54 -7.02
C GLU A 63 -5.38 -20.03 -6.90
N GLU A 64 -6.37 -19.15 -6.69
CA GLU A 64 -7.80 -19.49 -6.60
C GLU A 64 -8.39 -20.11 -7.88
N LYS A 65 -7.74 -19.95 -9.03
CA LYS A 65 -8.20 -20.48 -10.33
C LYS A 65 -7.64 -21.88 -10.63
N ASN A 66 -6.62 -22.33 -9.91
CA ASN A 66 -5.93 -23.61 -10.11
C ASN A 66 -6.38 -24.65 -9.09
#